data_AF-A0AAX3S3Q6-F1
#
_entry.id   AF-A0AAX3S3Q6-F1
#
_cell.length_a   1.000
_cell.length_b   1.000
_cell.length_c   1.000
_cell.angle_alpha   90.00
_cell.angle_beta   90.00
_cell.angle_gamma   90.00
#
_symmetry.space_group_name_H-M   'P 1'
#
loop_
_entity.id
_entity.type
_entity.pdbx_description
1 polymer ?
#
loop_
_entity_poly.entity_id
_entity_poly.type
_entity_poly.pdbx_seq_one_letter_code
_entity_poly.pdbx_strand_id
1 'polypeptide(L)'
;MMTTREQDFIFKELKSVCDKHYIIIVDYNNKRLSIGVPKKPHDNVLATLRFIAGVPVCYDIWPKEKIDHYFNKKYAEIQEPETVYHSQEKEQLAITSPAVDFAENMLKAAVRKRASDIHIEPTKQGLKIRLRVDGKLYFIPSPPLEINNEIIARIKILAKLNIAEKRLPQDGQMNWYFDGHNYSIRLSTIPTLYGEKLVLRIQNTQLKYSIEQIGMNNQLLVSLKKKLLQPQGLILVTGPTGSGKTVTLYSSLEYLNQSSRNISTIEDPIEIPLSGINQIHVNDKYGLSFAHILRALLRQDPDIIMIGEIRDEETAQIATRAAQTGHLVLSTLHTNCTLSAIDRMTQLGVSKSQLSSCLKMVIAQRLVRRLCPNCKVKQPKVVQISENISIKEWSSAGCDLCFAGFMGRTAIYEYLEQNALSQIFHCEKNHTNHFQTLFQDGLHLIDSGETTLQELYSVIGYGEEL
;
A
#
# COMPACT_ATOMS: atom_id res chain seq x y z
N MET A 1 16.29 36.49 5.25
CA MET A 1 15.52 37.15 4.16
C MET A 1 14.81 36.05 3.39
N MET A 2 13.51 36.17 3.15
CA MET A 2 12.68 35.16 2.46
C MET A 2 13.21 34.85 1.06
N THR A 3 13.14 33.59 0.65
CA THR A 3 13.52 33.19 -0.72
C THR A 3 12.49 33.70 -1.74
N THR A 4 12.89 33.96 -2.99
CA THR A 4 11.98 34.44 -4.05
C THR A 4 10.79 33.48 -4.27
N ARG A 5 10.99 32.17 -4.07
CA ARG A 5 9.94 31.14 -4.12
C ARG A 5 8.96 31.17 -2.94
N GLU A 6 9.44 31.46 -1.72
CA GLU A 6 8.56 31.65 -0.56
C GLU A 6 7.76 32.95 -0.67
N GLN A 7 8.37 34.01 -1.18
CA GLN A 7 7.65 35.26 -1.47
C GLN A 7 6.57 35.03 -2.53
N ASP A 8 6.84 34.26 -3.58
CA ASP A 8 5.84 33.89 -4.59
C ASP A 8 4.73 32.98 -4.04
N PHE A 9 5.05 32.05 -3.14
CA PHE A 9 4.07 31.17 -2.50
C PHE A 9 3.17 31.92 -1.52
N ILE A 10 3.77 32.74 -0.64
CA ILE A 10 3.04 33.62 0.29
C ILE A 10 2.16 34.58 -0.52
N PHE A 11 2.68 35.16 -1.60
CA PHE A 11 1.89 36.03 -2.46
C PHE A 11 0.72 35.29 -3.12
N LYS A 12 0.90 34.03 -3.55
CA LYS A 12 -0.21 33.19 -4.07
C LYS A 12 -1.26 32.86 -3.01
N GLU A 13 -0.86 32.53 -1.78
CA GLU A 13 -1.80 32.30 -0.68
C GLU A 13 -2.54 33.58 -0.28
N LEU A 14 -1.83 34.69 -0.13
CA LEU A 14 -2.43 36.01 0.14
C LEU A 14 -3.44 36.37 -0.94
N LYS A 15 -3.07 36.17 -2.22
CA LYS A 15 -3.93 36.44 -3.37
C LYS A 15 -5.16 35.54 -3.40
N SER A 16 -5.04 34.26 -3.04
CA SER A 16 -6.17 33.33 -2.95
C SER A 16 -7.20 33.77 -1.90
N VAL A 17 -6.73 34.15 -0.69
CA VAL A 17 -7.60 34.66 0.37
C VAL A 17 -8.21 36.01 -0.03
N CYS A 18 -7.43 36.89 -0.66
CA CYS A 18 -7.89 38.21 -1.08
C CYS A 18 -8.94 38.13 -2.20
N ASP A 19 -8.72 37.32 -3.24
CA ASP A 19 -9.65 37.12 -4.35
C ASP A 19 -10.98 36.53 -3.84
N LYS A 20 -10.94 35.60 -2.87
CA LYS A 20 -12.15 35.02 -2.25
C LYS A 20 -13.00 36.03 -1.48
N HIS A 21 -12.38 37.06 -0.92
CA HIS A 21 -13.03 38.06 -0.08
C HIS A 21 -13.24 39.42 -0.78
N TYR A 22 -13.04 39.52 -2.09
CA TYR A 22 -13.14 40.77 -2.86
C TYR A 22 -12.18 41.86 -2.32
N ILE A 23 -10.95 41.46 -2.03
CA ILE A 23 -9.88 42.30 -1.50
C ILE A 23 -8.78 42.41 -2.55
N ILE A 24 -8.23 43.62 -2.74
CA ILE A 24 -7.12 43.85 -3.67
C ILE A 24 -5.83 44.07 -2.87
N ILE A 25 -4.77 43.35 -3.21
CA ILE A 25 -3.44 43.64 -2.67
C ILE A 25 -2.87 44.85 -3.43
N VAL A 26 -2.62 45.94 -2.71
CA VAL A 26 -2.08 47.20 -3.26
C VAL A 26 -0.56 47.19 -3.22
N ASP A 27 0.01 46.74 -2.10
CA ASP A 27 1.46 46.63 -1.89
C ASP A 27 1.76 45.56 -0.85
N TYR A 28 2.83 44.80 -1.03
CA TYR A 28 3.32 43.82 -0.07
C TYR A 28 4.84 43.89 0.03
N ASN A 29 5.34 44.17 1.24
CA ASN A 29 6.76 44.23 1.51
C ASN A 29 7.05 43.72 2.94
N ASN A 30 8.35 43.65 3.29
CA ASN A 30 8.81 43.10 4.57
C ASN A 30 8.37 43.91 5.82
N LYS A 31 7.68 45.05 5.67
CA LYS A 31 7.20 45.88 6.77
C LYS A 31 5.68 45.89 6.91
N ARG A 32 4.93 45.78 5.82
CA ARG A 32 3.46 45.81 5.83
C ARG A 32 2.84 45.19 4.57
N LEU A 33 1.61 44.71 4.72
CA LEU A 33 0.70 44.38 3.62
C LEU A 33 -0.38 45.47 3.54
N SER A 34 -0.51 46.13 2.39
CA SER A 34 -1.51 47.16 2.14
C SER A 34 -2.59 46.60 1.22
N ILE A 35 -3.86 46.65 1.65
CA ILE A 35 -5.00 46.11 0.90
C ILE A 35 -6.08 47.17 0.63
N GLY A 36 -6.72 47.11 -0.53
CA GLY A 36 -7.88 47.91 -0.91
C GLY A 36 -9.16 47.09 -0.78
N VAL A 37 -10.16 47.63 -0.08
CA VAL A 37 -11.40 46.90 0.26
C VAL A 37 -12.64 47.79 0.06
N PRO A 38 -13.81 47.24 -0.31
CA PRO A 38 -15.00 48.05 -0.53
C PRO A 38 -15.66 48.49 0.78
N LYS A 39 -15.36 47.80 1.88
CA LYS A 39 -15.84 48.05 3.25
C LYS A 39 -14.87 47.44 4.25
N LYS A 40 -14.99 47.83 5.52
CA LYS A 40 -14.15 47.30 6.61
C LYS A 40 -14.16 45.76 6.62
N PRO A 41 -12.98 45.09 6.57
CA PRO A 41 -12.92 43.63 6.58
C PRO A 41 -13.23 43.07 7.97
N HIS A 42 -13.76 41.84 8.02
CA HIS A 42 -13.95 41.14 9.29
C HIS A 42 -12.61 40.84 9.97
N ASP A 43 -12.58 40.93 11.30
CA ASP A 43 -11.35 40.76 12.09
C ASP A 43 -10.67 39.39 11.88
N ASN A 44 -11.46 38.34 11.62
CA ASN A 44 -10.95 37.01 11.28
C ASN A 44 -10.14 37.02 9.97
N VAL A 45 -10.60 37.75 8.94
CA VAL A 45 -9.90 37.86 7.66
C VAL A 45 -8.61 38.65 7.82
N LEU A 46 -8.64 39.72 8.62
CA LEU A 46 -7.43 40.49 8.95
C LEU A 46 -6.42 39.67 9.74
N ALA A 47 -6.87 38.82 10.68
CA ALA A 47 -6.01 37.92 11.43
C ALA A 47 -5.36 36.87 10.50
N THR A 48 -6.13 36.28 9.59
CA THR A 48 -5.62 35.35 8.58
C THR A 48 -4.60 36.01 7.66
N LEU A 49 -4.88 37.21 7.15
CA LEU A 49 -3.95 37.94 6.27
C LEU A 49 -2.66 38.34 7.02
N ARG A 50 -2.75 38.76 8.29
CA ARG A 50 -1.58 39.05 9.13
C ARG A 50 -0.72 37.81 9.36
N PHE A 51 -1.38 36.67 9.60
CA PHE A 51 -0.72 35.39 9.83
C PHE A 51 0.03 34.91 8.58
N ILE A 52 -0.60 34.99 7.40
CA ILE A 52 0.03 34.59 6.13
C ILE A 52 1.13 35.58 5.72
N ALA A 53 0.88 36.89 5.84
CA ALA A 53 1.81 37.92 5.39
C ALA A 53 3.05 38.05 6.30
N GLY A 54 2.95 37.63 7.57
CA GLY A 54 4.00 37.77 8.58
C GLY A 54 4.29 39.22 8.99
N VAL A 55 3.47 40.18 8.54
CA VAL A 55 3.63 41.62 8.75
C VAL A 55 2.28 42.27 9.08
N PRO A 56 2.25 43.45 9.70
CA PRO A 56 1.02 44.20 9.91
C PRO A 56 0.25 44.44 8.61
N VAL A 57 -1.07 44.26 8.67
CA VAL A 57 -1.98 44.51 7.54
C VAL A 57 -2.68 45.86 7.73
N CYS A 58 -2.49 46.76 6.78
CA CYS A 58 -3.18 48.03 6.66
C CYS A 58 -4.22 47.94 5.54
N TYR A 59 -5.40 48.53 5.73
CA TYR A 59 -6.44 48.54 4.70
C TYR A 59 -6.97 49.95 4.47
N ASP A 60 -7.27 50.25 3.20
CA ASP A 60 -7.95 51.46 2.78
C ASP A 60 -9.30 51.09 2.15
N ILE A 61 -10.33 51.89 2.43
CA ILE A 61 -11.66 51.68 1.86
C ILE A 61 -11.74 52.41 0.51
N TRP A 62 -11.99 51.65 -0.56
CA TRP A 62 -12.07 52.17 -1.94
C TRP A 62 -13.51 52.12 -2.47
N PRO A 63 -13.88 53.02 -3.41
CA PRO A 63 -15.15 52.96 -4.12
C PRO A 63 -15.30 51.63 -4.86
N LYS A 64 -16.52 51.08 -4.90
CA LYS A 64 -16.80 49.76 -5.47
C LYS A 64 -16.43 49.69 -6.95
N GLU A 65 -16.65 50.79 -7.69
CA GLU A 65 -16.34 50.88 -9.12
C GLU A 65 -14.84 50.68 -9.39
N LYS A 66 -13.98 51.14 -8.48
CA LYS A 66 -12.52 51.00 -8.58
C LYS A 66 -12.07 49.55 -8.35
N ILE A 67 -12.78 48.81 -7.49
CA ILE A 67 -12.48 47.40 -7.20
C ILE A 67 -12.93 46.51 -8.36
N ASP A 68 -14.12 46.73 -8.89
CA ASP A 68 -14.68 45.93 -9.99
C ASP A 68 -13.83 46.06 -11.27
N HIS A 69 -13.28 47.25 -11.56
CA HIS A 69 -12.35 47.47 -12.67
C HIS A 69 -11.07 46.59 -12.58
N TYR A 70 -10.58 46.34 -11.37
CA TYR A 70 -9.32 45.62 -11.13
C TYR A 70 -9.47 44.10 -11.36
N PHE A 71 -10.63 43.52 -11.02
CA PHE A 71 -10.90 42.09 -11.21
C PHE A 71 -11.20 41.72 -12.66
N ASN A 72 -11.85 42.62 -13.42
CA ASN A 72 -12.21 42.36 -14.83
C ASN A 72 -11.01 42.34 -15.78
N LYS A 73 -9.90 43.01 -15.44
CA LYS A 73 -8.69 43.06 -16.28
C LYS A 73 -7.90 41.75 -16.33
N LYS A 74 -8.10 40.85 -15.35
CA LYS A 74 -7.28 39.65 -15.10
C LYS A 74 -7.78 38.38 -15.83
N TYR A 75 -9.02 38.41 -16.36
CA TYR A 75 -9.62 37.27 -17.08
C TYR A 75 -9.16 37.15 -18.55
N ALA A 76 -8.44 38.13 -19.08
CA ALA A 76 -8.01 38.15 -20.48
C ALA A 76 -6.63 37.49 -20.76
N GLU A 77 -5.85 37.12 -19.73
CA GLU A 77 -4.40 36.80 -19.89
C GLU A 77 -4.00 35.32 -19.64
N ILE A 78 -4.91 34.35 -19.53
CA ILE A 78 -4.53 32.94 -19.23
C ILE A 78 -5.09 31.97 -20.28
N GLN A 79 -4.31 31.68 -21.33
CA GLN A 79 -4.40 30.48 -22.19
C GLN A 79 -2.97 29.97 -22.52
N GLU A 80 -2.55 28.89 -21.82
CA GLU A 80 -1.54 27.82 -22.12
C GLU A 80 -0.10 28.13 -22.62
N PRO A 81 0.89 27.17 -22.64
CA PRO A 81 0.90 25.75 -22.20
C PRO A 81 2.11 25.33 -21.30
N GLU A 82 2.12 24.04 -20.92
CA GLU A 82 3.07 23.30 -20.07
C GLU A 82 4.52 23.25 -20.58
N THR A 83 5.50 23.28 -19.66
CA THR A 83 6.89 22.88 -19.92
C THR A 83 7.49 22.06 -18.77
N VAL A 84 8.10 20.94 -19.16
CA VAL A 84 8.89 19.99 -18.35
C VAL A 84 10.21 20.65 -17.90
N TYR A 85 10.58 20.50 -16.63
CA TYR A 85 11.88 20.97 -16.12
C TYR A 85 12.74 19.83 -15.54
N HIS A 86 13.92 19.64 -16.16
CA HIS A 86 15.08 18.99 -15.59
C HIS A 86 15.65 19.84 -14.44
N SER A 87 15.95 19.23 -13.29
CA SER A 87 16.63 19.89 -12.17
C SER A 87 18.14 19.63 -12.21
N GLN A 88 18.92 20.67 -12.51
CA GLN A 88 20.32 20.78 -12.10
C GLN A 88 20.45 21.45 -10.71
N GLU A 89 21.60 21.23 -10.09
CA GLU A 89 21.90 21.27 -8.65
C GLU A 89 21.94 22.64 -7.93
N LYS A 90 21.97 22.54 -6.58
CA LYS A 90 22.31 23.51 -5.50
C LYS A 90 21.20 24.52 -5.16
N GLU A 91 20.82 24.76 -3.91
CA GLU A 91 21.67 25.08 -2.75
C GLU A 91 20.87 24.93 -1.43
N GLN A 92 21.54 24.49 -0.34
CA GLN A 92 20.97 24.30 1.00
C GLN A 92 20.72 25.63 1.72
N LEU A 93 19.56 25.82 2.36
CA LEU A 93 19.36 26.77 3.47
C LEU A 93 18.23 26.27 4.38
N ALA A 94 18.61 25.94 5.62
CA ALA A 94 17.79 25.33 6.65
C ALA A 94 17.26 26.38 7.65
N ILE A 95 15.93 26.48 7.79
CA ILE A 95 15.27 26.76 9.07
C ILE A 95 14.00 25.89 9.10
N THR A 96 14.19 24.62 9.40
CA THR A 96 13.12 23.63 9.54
C THR A 96 12.64 23.63 10.99
N SER A 97 11.32 23.67 11.21
CA SER A 97 10.76 23.44 12.56
C SER A 97 11.19 22.04 13.05
N PRO A 98 11.52 21.86 14.34
CA PRO A 98 11.89 20.54 14.87
C PRO A 98 10.88 19.43 14.56
N ALA A 99 9.59 19.76 14.46
CA ALA A 99 8.54 18.82 14.07
C ALA A 99 8.63 18.40 12.60
N VAL A 100 9.03 19.31 11.71
CA VAL A 100 9.23 19.04 10.28
C VAL A 100 10.43 18.11 10.10
N ASP A 101 11.55 18.42 10.77
CA ASP A 101 12.76 17.59 10.74
C ASP A 101 12.50 16.20 11.30
N PHE A 102 11.77 16.13 12.42
CA PHE A 102 11.41 14.84 13.01
C PHE A 102 10.55 14.02 12.04
N ALA A 103 9.51 14.61 11.45
CA ALA A 103 8.63 13.91 10.51
C ALA A 103 9.41 13.43 9.27
N GLU A 104 10.29 14.26 8.72
CA GLU A 104 11.12 13.90 7.57
C GLU A 104 12.13 12.80 7.92
N ASN A 105 12.84 12.93 9.04
CA ASN A 105 13.80 11.91 9.48
C ASN A 105 13.10 10.60 9.85
N MET A 106 11.89 10.64 10.40
CA MET A 106 11.07 9.46 10.66
C MET A 106 10.71 8.74 9.35
N LEU A 107 10.28 9.46 8.30
CA LEU A 107 10.00 8.88 6.98
C LEU A 107 11.26 8.26 6.36
N LYS A 108 12.39 8.99 6.38
CA LYS A 108 13.69 8.49 5.92
C LYS A 108 14.13 7.24 6.67
N ALA A 109 14.00 7.24 8.00
CA ALA A 109 14.34 6.09 8.83
C ALA A 109 13.44 4.89 8.52
N ALA A 110 12.14 5.11 8.33
CA ALA A 110 11.20 4.06 7.97
C ALA A 110 11.57 3.41 6.63
N VAL A 111 11.86 4.21 5.60
CA VAL A 111 12.26 3.70 4.28
C VAL A 111 13.61 2.99 4.31
N ARG A 112 14.65 3.56 4.93
CA ARG A 112 15.96 2.90 5.07
C ARG A 112 15.87 1.58 5.82
N LYS A 113 14.97 1.50 6.80
CA LYS A 113 14.68 0.28 7.58
C LYS A 113 13.72 -0.67 6.87
N ARG A 114 13.27 -0.36 5.65
CA ARG A 114 12.34 -1.16 4.83
C ARG A 114 11.00 -1.41 5.54
N ALA A 115 10.51 -0.41 6.28
CA ALA A 115 9.24 -0.48 6.98
C ALA A 115 8.07 -0.41 5.99
N SER A 116 7.06 -1.26 6.18
CA SER A 116 5.79 -1.21 5.44
C SER A 116 4.83 -0.18 6.03
N ASP A 117 4.88 0.04 7.34
CA ASP A 117 3.97 0.94 8.04
C ASP A 117 4.69 1.71 9.15
N ILE A 118 4.31 2.98 9.34
CA ILE A 118 4.64 3.78 10.52
C ILE A 118 3.37 3.92 11.35
N HIS A 119 3.43 3.52 12.61
CA HIS A 119 2.37 3.69 13.58
C HIS A 119 2.76 4.81 14.56
N ILE A 120 1.93 5.85 14.65
CA ILE A 120 2.10 6.97 15.57
C ILE A 120 0.90 6.96 16.51
N GLU A 121 1.14 6.60 17.76
CA GLU A 121 0.09 6.29 18.72
C GLU A 121 0.17 7.24 19.90
N PRO A 122 -0.84 8.08 20.14
CA PRO A 122 -0.87 8.93 21.32
C PRO A 122 -1.12 8.11 22.58
N THR A 123 -0.42 8.46 23.64
CA THR A 123 -0.50 7.86 24.96
C THR A 123 -0.58 8.96 26.01
N LYS A 124 -0.85 8.59 27.27
CA LYS A 124 -0.86 9.55 28.38
C LYS A 124 0.50 10.27 28.54
N GLN A 125 1.60 9.60 28.20
CA GLN A 125 2.98 10.12 28.34
C GLN A 125 3.56 10.70 27.04
N GLY A 126 2.76 10.88 25.98
CA GLY A 126 3.23 11.41 24.70
C GLY A 126 2.97 10.48 23.52
N LEU A 127 3.73 10.67 22.43
CA LEU A 127 3.63 9.80 21.25
C LEU A 127 4.48 8.55 21.41
N LYS A 128 3.92 7.41 21.05
CA LYS A 128 4.63 6.14 20.87
C LYS A 128 4.71 5.85 19.38
N ILE A 129 5.92 5.70 18.85
CA ILE A 129 6.14 5.43 17.42
C ILE A 129 6.68 4.02 17.21
N ARG A 130 6.05 3.29 16.29
CA ARG A 130 6.45 1.93 15.91
C ARG A 130 6.54 1.80 14.40
N LEU A 131 7.56 1.09 13.93
CA LEU A 131 7.70 0.71 12.53
C LEU A 131 7.29 -0.75 12.35
N ARG A 132 6.50 -1.05 11.33
CA ARG A 132 6.30 -2.43 10.90
C ARG A 132 7.38 -2.79 9.89
N VAL A 133 8.29 -3.67 10.26
CA VAL A 133 9.36 -4.17 9.37
C VAL A 133 9.18 -5.66 9.21
N ASP A 134 9.12 -6.13 7.96
CA ASP A 134 8.96 -7.54 7.63
C ASP A 134 7.80 -8.23 8.39
N GLY A 135 6.70 -7.49 8.64
CA GLY A 135 5.49 -7.96 9.32
C GLY A 135 5.44 -7.75 10.83
N LYS A 136 6.58 -7.54 11.51
CA LYS A 136 6.67 -7.34 12.97
C LYS A 136 6.81 -5.86 13.35
N LEU A 137 6.31 -5.48 14.52
CA LEU A 137 6.35 -4.11 15.03
C LEU A 137 7.57 -3.89 15.92
N TYR A 138 8.33 -2.83 15.63
CA TYR A 138 9.50 -2.41 16.38
C TYR A 138 9.35 -0.98 16.86
N PHE A 139 9.76 -0.72 18.10
CA PHE A 139 9.78 0.63 18.65
C PHE A 139 10.91 1.45 18.06
N ILE A 140 10.66 2.75 17.90
CA ILE A 140 11.71 3.74 17.63
C ILE A 140 11.65 4.86 18.67
N PRO A 141 12.74 5.63 18.86
CA PRO A 141 12.75 6.77 19.76
C PRO A 141 11.58 7.72 19.49
N SER A 142 10.89 8.09 20.57
CA SER A 142 9.72 8.97 20.50
C SER A 142 10.15 10.44 20.59
N PRO A 143 9.40 11.36 19.96
CA PRO A 143 9.71 12.78 19.99
C PRO A 143 9.46 13.40 21.38
N PRO A 144 10.07 14.56 21.69
CA PRO A 144 9.72 15.37 22.86
C PRO A 144 8.23 15.77 22.86
N LEU A 145 7.65 15.94 24.04
CA LEU A 145 6.21 16.20 24.21
C LEU A 145 5.75 17.47 23.50
N GLU A 146 6.61 18.47 23.48
CA GLU A 146 6.35 19.82 22.98
C GLU A 146 5.97 19.83 21.50
N ILE A 147 6.53 18.89 20.72
CA ILE A 147 6.37 18.85 19.26
C ILE A 147 5.33 17.81 18.78
N ASN A 148 4.68 17.09 19.70
CA ASN A 148 3.75 16.00 19.34
C ASN A 148 2.60 16.44 18.44
N ASN A 149 1.94 17.54 18.80
CA ASN A 149 0.81 18.08 18.04
C ASN A 149 1.26 18.63 16.68
N GLU A 150 2.45 19.21 16.63
CA GLU A 150 3.04 19.74 15.39
C GLU A 150 3.39 18.62 14.42
N ILE A 151 3.87 17.47 14.90
CA ILE A 151 4.14 16.29 14.07
C ILE A 151 2.83 15.77 13.45
N ILE A 152 1.77 15.62 14.25
CA ILE A 152 0.46 15.18 13.74
C ILE A 152 -0.06 16.16 12.68
N ALA A 153 -0.01 17.47 12.97
CA ALA A 153 -0.44 18.50 12.03
C ALA A 153 0.39 18.46 10.74
N ARG A 154 1.72 18.33 10.83
CA ARG A 154 2.62 18.23 9.67
C ARG A 154 2.26 17.05 8.78
N ILE A 155 2.02 15.89 9.35
CA ILE A 155 1.66 14.69 8.58
C ILE A 155 0.29 14.87 7.91
N LYS A 156 -0.70 15.44 8.61
CA LYS A 156 -2.02 15.76 8.04
C LYS A 156 -1.91 16.75 6.89
N ILE A 157 -1.06 17.77 6.98
CA ILE A 157 -0.77 18.71 5.88
C ILE A 157 -0.25 17.98 4.65
N LEU A 158 0.77 17.12 4.82
CA LEU A 158 1.38 16.40 3.70
C LEU A 158 0.37 15.50 2.97
N ALA A 159 -0.58 14.93 3.69
CA ALA A 159 -1.65 14.09 3.15
C ALA A 159 -2.93 14.86 2.79
N LYS A 160 -2.92 16.21 2.82
CA LYS A 160 -4.05 17.09 2.50
C LYS A 160 -5.30 16.85 3.36
N LEU A 161 -5.12 16.51 4.63
CA LEU A 161 -6.20 16.27 5.59
C LEU A 161 -6.58 17.52 6.40
N ASN A 162 -7.79 17.53 6.95
CA ASN A 162 -8.26 18.62 7.79
C ASN A 162 -7.63 18.53 9.19
N ILE A 163 -6.72 19.47 9.49
CA ILE A 163 -5.98 19.54 10.76
C ILE A 163 -6.91 19.86 11.94
N ALA A 164 -7.93 20.69 11.71
CA ALA A 164 -8.85 21.15 12.74
C ALA A 164 -9.85 20.06 13.15
N GLU A 165 -10.23 19.17 12.22
CA GLU A 165 -11.07 18.03 12.55
C GLU A 165 -10.21 16.91 13.16
N LYS A 166 -10.56 16.52 14.38
CA LYS A 166 -9.85 15.49 15.16
C LYS A 166 -10.79 14.41 15.72
N ARG A 167 -12.08 14.51 15.43
CA ARG A 167 -13.14 13.69 16.04
C ARG A 167 -13.65 12.61 15.09
N LEU A 168 -13.25 12.65 13.83
CA LEU A 168 -13.65 11.70 12.80
C LEU A 168 -12.41 11.02 12.20
N PRO A 169 -12.52 9.74 11.79
CA PRO A 169 -11.51 9.12 10.96
C PRO A 169 -11.27 9.90 9.67
N GLN A 170 -10.03 9.93 9.20
CA GLN A 170 -9.66 10.58 7.95
C GLN A 170 -8.63 9.74 7.21
N ASP A 171 -8.78 9.63 5.89
CA ASP A 171 -7.87 8.92 5.01
C ASP A 171 -7.35 9.87 3.93
N GLY A 172 -6.05 9.80 3.68
CA GLY A 172 -5.35 10.65 2.72
C GLY A 172 -4.22 9.90 2.05
N GLN A 173 -3.65 10.51 1.01
CA GLN A 173 -2.54 9.94 0.29
C GLN A 173 -1.53 11.02 -0.08
N MET A 174 -0.25 10.67 -0.07
CA MET A 174 0.83 11.55 -0.48
C MET A 174 1.86 10.78 -1.30
N ASN A 175 2.46 11.46 -2.27
CA ASN A 175 3.62 10.97 -2.98
C ASN A 175 4.87 11.59 -2.35
N TRP A 176 5.90 10.77 -2.14
CA TRP A 176 7.15 11.19 -1.51
C TRP A 176 8.34 10.64 -2.29
N TYR A 177 9.22 11.53 -2.74
CA TYR A 177 10.44 11.15 -3.46
C TYR A 177 11.62 11.15 -2.49
N PHE A 178 12.34 10.04 -2.45
CA PHE A 178 13.52 9.89 -1.61
C PHE A 178 14.48 8.86 -2.21
N ASP A 179 15.77 9.20 -2.22
CA ASP A 179 16.86 8.31 -2.64
C ASP A 179 16.65 7.67 -4.03
N GLY A 180 16.19 8.46 -5.01
CA GLY A 180 15.93 7.97 -6.37
C GLY A 180 14.59 7.27 -6.56
N HIS A 181 13.82 7.05 -5.49
CA HIS A 181 12.60 6.26 -5.50
C HIS A 181 11.35 7.09 -5.19
N ASN A 182 10.25 6.75 -5.87
CA ASN A 182 8.92 7.30 -5.58
C ASN A 182 8.15 6.37 -4.64
N TYR A 183 7.73 6.92 -3.51
CA TYR A 183 6.89 6.25 -2.52
C TYR A 183 5.48 6.83 -2.55
N SER A 184 4.50 5.94 -2.67
CA SER A 184 3.10 6.26 -2.41
C SER A 184 2.82 5.94 -0.96
N ILE A 185 2.36 6.93 -0.19
CA ILE A 185 2.08 6.77 1.24
C ILE A 185 0.60 7.03 1.47
N ARG A 186 -0.11 6.01 1.96
CA ARG A 186 -1.49 6.15 2.44
C ARG A 186 -1.47 6.48 3.93
N LEU A 187 -2.15 7.55 4.33
CA LEU A 187 -2.33 7.95 5.72
C LEU A 187 -3.76 7.64 6.14
N SER A 188 -3.90 6.95 7.27
CA SER A 188 -5.18 6.83 7.97
C SER A 188 -5.05 7.39 9.38
N THR A 189 -6.05 8.15 9.80
CA THR A 189 -6.12 8.77 11.14
C THR A 189 -7.39 8.33 11.83
N ILE A 190 -7.32 8.08 13.14
CA ILE A 190 -8.49 7.73 13.94
C ILE A 190 -8.40 8.39 15.33
N PRO A 191 -9.48 9.03 15.82
CA PRO A 191 -9.53 9.54 17.20
C PRO A 191 -9.39 8.40 18.22
N THR A 192 -8.60 8.64 19.26
CA THR A 192 -8.43 7.76 20.41
C THR A 192 -8.50 8.56 21.72
N LEU A 193 -8.46 7.89 22.86
CA LEU A 193 -8.58 8.53 24.19
C LEU A 193 -7.58 9.67 24.43
N TYR A 194 -6.33 9.52 23.96
CA TYR A 194 -5.25 10.49 24.23
C TYR A 194 -4.89 11.37 23.03
N GLY A 195 -5.67 11.30 21.93
CA GLY A 195 -5.42 12.06 20.71
C GLY A 195 -5.70 11.25 19.44
N GLU A 196 -5.23 11.73 18.29
CA GLU A 196 -5.37 11.03 17.01
C GLU A 196 -4.24 10.02 16.81
N LYS A 197 -4.60 8.76 16.55
CA LYS A 197 -3.65 7.74 16.09
C LYS A 197 -3.51 7.85 14.58
N LEU A 198 -2.26 7.85 14.10
CA LEU A 198 -1.93 7.91 12.67
C LEU A 198 -1.24 6.61 12.25
N VAL A 199 -1.60 6.10 11.08
CA VAL A 199 -0.92 4.99 10.42
C VAL A 199 -0.55 5.41 9.01
N LEU A 200 0.73 5.38 8.68
CA LEU A 200 1.24 5.65 7.34
C LEU A 200 1.67 4.33 6.73
N ARG A 201 1.00 3.89 5.67
CA ARG A 201 1.42 2.72 4.87
C ARG A 201 2.31 3.20 3.74
N ILE A 202 3.55 2.74 3.72
CA ILE A 202 4.58 3.13 2.74
C ILE A 202 4.64 2.07 1.66
N GLN A 203 4.53 2.49 0.40
CA GLN A 203 4.64 1.62 -0.74
C GLN A 203 5.65 2.17 -1.74
N ASN A 204 6.64 1.36 -2.09
CA ASN A 204 7.54 1.68 -3.19
C ASN A 204 6.83 1.38 -4.50
N THR A 205 6.60 2.41 -5.31
CA THR A 205 5.86 2.29 -6.58
C THR A 205 6.68 1.63 -7.70
N GLN A 206 8.00 1.50 -7.51
CA GLN A 206 8.92 0.96 -8.51
C GLN A 206 9.33 -0.49 -8.25
N LEU A 207 8.95 -1.07 -7.11
CA LEU A 207 9.29 -2.46 -6.77
C LEU A 207 8.43 -3.42 -7.58
N LYS A 208 9.06 -4.04 -8.59
CA LYS A 208 8.49 -5.13 -9.40
C LYS A 208 9.18 -6.44 -9.03
N TYR A 209 8.39 -7.50 -8.87
CA TYR A 209 8.91 -8.83 -8.59
C TYR A 209 8.66 -9.70 -9.81
N SER A 210 9.72 -10.31 -10.34
CA SER A 210 9.54 -11.37 -11.34
C SER A 210 8.98 -12.63 -10.68
N ILE A 211 8.25 -13.45 -11.42
CA ILE A 211 7.63 -14.68 -10.90
C ILE A 211 8.68 -15.69 -10.39
N GLU A 212 9.94 -15.58 -10.84
CA GLU A 212 11.07 -16.38 -10.36
C GLU A 212 11.61 -15.92 -9.00
N GLN A 213 11.34 -14.67 -8.60
CA GLN A 213 11.93 -14.04 -7.41
C GLN A 213 11.01 -14.08 -6.18
N ILE A 214 9.80 -14.60 -6.30
CA ILE A 214 8.81 -14.61 -5.20
C ILE A 214 8.96 -15.78 -4.22
N GLY A 215 9.95 -16.66 -4.44
CA GLY A 215 10.32 -17.73 -3.51
C GLY A 215 9.68 -19.09 -3.79
N MET A 216 9.06 -19.27 -4.96
CA MET A 216 8.53 -20.57 -5.38
C MET A 216 9.65 -21.57 -5.62
N ASN A 217 9.46 -22.81 -5.18
CA ASN A 217 10.33 -23.91 -5.61
C ASN A 217 10.16 -24.16 -7.12
N ASN A 218 11.16 -24.80 -7.73
CA ASN A 218 11.19 -24.98 -9.19
C ASN A 218 9.98 -25.77 -9.73
N GLN A 219 9.49 -26.75 -8.96
CA GLN A 219 8.33 -27.56 -9.35
C GLN A 219 7.06 -26.71 -9.44
N LEU A 220 6.75 -25.93 -8.40
CA LEU A 220 5.62 -25.01 -8.39
C LEU A 220 5.75 -23.94 -9.47
N LEU A 221 6.94 -23.34 -9.61
CA LEU A 221 7.19 -22.29 -10.61
C LEU A 221 6.92 -22.78 -12.04
N VAL A 222 7.46 -23.94 -12.40
CA VAL A 222 7.25 -24.54 -13.73
C VAL A 222 5.77 -24.89 -13.94
N SER A 223 5.14 -25.47 -12.93
CA SER A 223 3.72 -25.84 -12.99
C SER A 223 2.82 -24.61 -13.15
N LEU A 224 3.03 -23.57 -12.34
CA LEU A 224 2.28 -22.32 -12.41
C LEU A 224 2.45 -21.66 -13.79
N LYS A 225 3.67 -21.52 -14.30
CA LYS A 225 3.92 -20.99 -15.66
C LYS A 225 3.15 -21.75 -16.73
N LYS A 226 3.14 -23.09 -16.65
CA LYS A 226 2.36 -23.93 -17.57
C LYS A 226 0.86 -23.68 -17.46
N LYS A 227 0.33 -23.48 -16.25
CA LYS A 227 -1.11 -23.17 -16.04
C LYS A 227 -1.47 -21.76 -16.51
N LEU A 228 -0.61 -20.77 -16.29
CA LEU A 228 -0.81 -19.39 -16.74
C LEU A 228 -0.87 -19.29 -18.28
N LEU A 229 -0.19 -20.17 -19.01
CA LEU A 229 -0.23 -20.19 -20.47
C LEU A 229 -1.48 -20.88 -21.06
N GLN A 230 -2.36 -21.44 -20.23
CA GLN A 230 -3.61 -22.05 -20.72
C GLN A 230 -4.59 -20.96 -21.19
N PRO A 231 -5.41 -21.25 -22.22
CA PRO A 231 -6.35 -20.26 -22.75
C PRO A 231 -7.47 -19.91 -21.77
N GLN A 232 -7.84 -20.84 -20.88
CA GLN A 232 -8.90 -20.62 -19.91
C GLN A 232 -8.71 -21.42 -18.63
N GLY A 233 -9.39 -20.97 -17.59
CA GLY A 233 -9.48 -21.66 -16.31
C GLY A 233 -9.36 -20.72 -15.12
N LEU A 234 -9.53 -21.26 -13.92
CA LEU A 234 -9.47 -20.50 -12.68
C LEU A 234 -8.20 -20.88 -11.90
N ILE A 235 -7.42 -19.88 -11.49
CA ILE A 235 -6.29 -20.03 -10.56
C ILE A 235 -6.57 -19.18 -9.33
N LEU A 236 -6.55 -19.83 -8.16
CA LEU A 236 -6.82 -19.17 -6.88
C LEU A 236 -5.55 -19.09 -6.04
N VAL A 237 -5.23 -17.89 -5.55
CA VAL A 237 -4.18 -17.68 -4.54
C VAL A 237 -4.85 -17.34 -3.21
N THR A 238 -4.58 -18.12 -2.17
CA THR A 238 -5.21 -17.96 -0.85
C THR A 238 -4.21 -17.72 0.27
N GLY A 239 -4.68 -17.09 1.33
CA GLY A 239 -3.92 -16.74 2.53
C GLY A 239 -4.47 -15.49 3.21
N PRO A 240 -4.02 -15.19 4.43
CA PRO A 240 -4.46 -14.04 5.21
C PRO A 240 -3.94 -12.74 4.60
N THR A 241 -4.33 -11.63 5.20
CA THR A 241 -3.75 -10.33 4.87
C THR A 241 -2.24 -10.34 5.09
N GLY A 242 -1.50 -9.79 4.14
CA GLY A 242 -0.04 -9.73 4.22
C GLY A 242 0.69 -11.03 3.85
N SER A 243 0.01 -12.06 3.33
CA SER A 243 0.66 -13.28 2.84
C SER A 243 1.30 -13.15 1.46
N GLY A 244 1.25 -11.96 0.84
CA GLY A 244 1.88 -11.68 -0.46
C GLY A 244 1.03 -12.01 -1.70
N LYS A 245 -0.30 -12.23 -1.56
CA LYS A 245 -1.15 -12.72 -2.68
C LYS A 245 -1.10 -11.80 -3.89
N THR A 246 -1.21 -10.50 -3.65
CA THR A 246 -1.13 -9.46 -4.68
C THR A 246 0.22 -9.51 -5.41
N VAL A 247 1.32 -9.76 -4.71
CA VAL A 247 2.64 -9.90 -5.34
C VAL A 247 2.66 -11.11 -6.27
N THR A 248 2.19 -12.27 -5.82
CA THR A 248 2.07 -13.47 -6.65
C THR A 248 1.21 -13.24 -7.90
N LEU A 249 0.06 -12.56 -7.75
CA LEU A 249 -0.81 -12.24 -8.87
C LEU A 249 -0.17 -11.23 -9.83
N TYR A 250 0.41 -10.15 -9.33
CA TYR A 250 1.06 -9.14 -10.17
C TYR A 250 2.26 -9.73 -10.93
N SER A 251 3.09 -10.55 -10.29
CA SER A 251 4.18 -11.26 -10.96
C SER A 251 3.68 -12.22 -12.04
N SER A 252 2.53 -12.86 -11.80
CA SER A 252 1.87 -13.72 -12.79
C SER A 252 1.32 -12.91 -13.98
N LEU A 253 0.75 -11.74 -13.71
CA LEU A 253 0.25 -10.82 -14.73
C LEU A 253 1.39 -10.25 -15.57
N GLU A 254 2.49 -9.82 -14.96
CA GLU A 254 3.68 -9.35 -15.69
C GLU A 254 4.28 -10.45 -16.56
N TYR A 255 4.30 -11.70 -16.10
CA TYR A 255 4.72 -12.84 -16.93
C TYR A 255 3.82 -13.06 -18.15
N LEU A 256 2.52 -12.75 -18.04
CA LEU A 256 1.53 -12.87 -19.11
C LEU A 256 1.42 -11.63 -20.00
N ASN A 257 2.05 -10.52 -19.60
CA ASN A 257 1.91 -9.21 -20.23
C ASN A 257 2.60 -9.17 -21.60
N GLN A 258 1.88 -9.63 -22.61
CA GLN A 258 2.29 -9.66 -24.01
C GLN A 258 1.31 -8.82 -24.81
N SER A 259 1.78 -8.10 -25.83
CA SER A 259 0.95 -7.23 -26.67
C SER A 259 -0.18 -7.97 -27.41
N SER A 260 -0.11 -9.29 -27.51
CA SER A 260 -1.12 -10.14 -28.12
C SER A 260 -2.22 -10.59 -27.17
N ARG A 261 -2.26 -10.10 -25.91
CA ARG A 261 -3.26 -10.50 -24.91
C ARG A 261 -3.91 -9.28 -24.28
N ASN A 262 -5.23 -9.26 -24.22
CA ASN A 262 -6.00 -8.27 -23.48
C ASN A 262 -6.14 -8.69 -22.01
N ILE A 263 -5.45 -7.97 -21.13
CA ILE A 263 -5.44 -8.24 -19.68
C ILE A 263 -6.18 -7.13 -18.95
N SER A 264 -7.19 -7.51 -18.18
CA SER A 264 -7.96 -6.58 -17.35
C SER A 264 -8.03 -7.02 -15.89
N THR A 265 -8.00 -6.06 -14.96
CA THR A 265 -8.07 -6.33 -13.52
C THR A 265 -9.17 -5.54 -12.84
N ILE A 266 -9.70 -6.07 -11.73
CA ILE A 266 -10.66 -5.41 -10.84
C ILE A 266 -10.09 -5.41 -9.44
N GLU A 267 -9.86 -4.24 -8.85
CA GLU A 267 -9.08 -4.11 -7.62
C GLU A 267 -9.65 -3.07 -6.64
N ASP A 268 -9.48 -3.33 -5.34
CA ASP A 268 -9.95 -2.45 -4.26
C ASP A 268 -8.90 -2.32 -3.15
N PRO A 269 -7.98 -1.34 -3.22
CA PRO A 269 -7.66 -0.48 -4.37
C PRO A 269 -6.57 -1.10 -5.27
N ILE A 270 -6.28 -0.46 -6.41
CA ILE A 270 -5.05 -0.73 -7.17
C ILE A 270 -3.84 -0.37 -6.31
N GLU A 271 -2.94 -1.34 -6.13
CA GLU A 271 -1.76 -1.17 -5.29
C GLU A 271 -0.58 -0.60 -6.09
N ILE A 272 -0.25 -1.17 -7.25
CA ILE A 272 0.86 -0.71 -8.10
C ILE A 272 0.35 -0.63 -9.55
N PRO A 273 0.59 0.49 -10.25
CA PRO A 273 0.25 0.58 -11.67
C PRO A 273 1.12 -0.38 -12.50
N LEU A 274 0.47 -1.22 -13.30
CA LEU A 274 1.08 -2.17 -14.21
C LEU A 274 0.95 -1.69 -15.65
N SER A 275 2.07 -1.33 -16.27
CA SER A 275 2.09 -0.89 -17.67
C SER A 275 1.60 -2.00 -18.60
N GLY A 276 0.70 -1.68 -19.53
CA GLY A 276 0.14 -2.63 -20.50
C GLY A 276 -1.06 -3.44 -19.98
N ILE A 277 -1.52 -3.19 -18.75
CA ILE A 277 -2.66 -3.89 -18.14
C ILE A 277 -3.78 -2.89 -17.83
N ASN A 278 -5.01 -3.24 -18.17
CA ASN A 278 -6.18 -2.41 -17.91
C ASN A 278 -6.66 -2.63 -16.46
N GLN A 279 -6.21 -1.80 -15.52
CA GLN A 279 -6.59 -1.95 -14.11
C GLN A 279 -7.78 -1.06 -13.75
N ILE A 280 -8.83 -1.66 -13.20
CA ILE A 280 -10.09 -0.98 -12.85
C ILE A 280 -10.26 -0.95 -11.33
N HIS A 281 -10.47 0.24 -10.78
CA HIS A 281 -10.81 0.43 -9.37
C HIS A 281 -12.28 0.11 -9.10
N VAL A 282 -12.52 -0.64 -8.01
CA VAL A 282 -13.84 -0.70 -7.39
C VAL A 282 -14.20 0.66 -6.82
N ASN A 283 -15.47 1.06 -6.99
CA ASN A 283 -15.98 2.30 -6.42
C ASN A 283 -17.45 2.13 -6.02
N ASP A 284 -17.65 1.70 -4.78
CA ASP A 284 -18.99 1.46 -4.23
C ASP A 284 -19.86 2.72 -4.20
N LYS A 285 -19.26 3.92 -4.09
CA LYS A 285 -20.01 5.20 -4.10
C LYS A 285 -20.72 5.46 -5.43
N TYR A 286 -20.19 4.92 -6.52
CA TYR A 286 -20.80 5.00 -7.86
C TYR A 286 -21.45 3.68 -8.29
N GLY A 287 -21.59 2.71 -7.39
CA GLY A 287 -22.17 1.40 -7.69
C GLY A 287 -21.28 0.50 -8.56
N LEU A 288 -19.98 0.77 -8.63
CA LEU A 288 -18.99 -0.02 -9.37
C LEU A 288 -18.41 -1.13 -8.49
N SER A 289 -19.23 -2.11 -8.13
CA SER A 289 -18.82 -3.29 -7.36
C SER A 289 -18.00 -4.29 -8.19
N PHE A 290 -17.33 -5.25 -7.55
CA PHE A 290 -16.62 -6.34 -8.22
C PHE A 290 -17.49 -7.05 -9.27
N ALA A 291 -18.68 -7.51 -8.87
CA ALA A 291 -19.60 -8.21 -9.77
C ALA A 291 -20.08 -7.32 -10.94
N HIS A 292 -20.35 -6.03 -10.70
CA HIS A 292 -20.73 -5.10 -11.76
C HIS A 292 -19.61 -4.98 -12.80
N ILE A 293 -18.40 -4.63 -12.35
CA ILE A 293 -17.26 -4.42 -13.23
C ILE A 293 -16.93 -5.71 -13.99
N LEU A 294 -16.98 -6.87 -13.32
CA LEU A 294 -16.71 -8.16 -13.95
C LEU A 294 -17.67 -8.46 -15.09
N ARG A 295 -18.97 -8.20 -14.93
CA ARG A 295 -19.94 -8.35 -16.03
C ARG A 295 -19.64 -7.42 -17.20
N ALA A 296 -19.22 -6.19 -16.91
CA ALA A 296 -18.87 -5.22 -17.95
C ALA A 296 -17.61 -5.66 -18.70
N LEU A 297 -16.59 -6.14 -17.97
CA LEU A 297 -15.35 -6.63 -18.54
C LEU A 297 -15.54 -7.81 -19.49
N LEU A 298 -16.49 -8.71 -19.25
CA LEU A 298 -16.79 -9.80 -20.17
C LEU A 298 -17.30 -9.34 -21.55
N ARG A 299 -17.63 -8.05 -21.72
CA ARG A 299 -17.97 -7.42 -23.01
C ARG A 299 -16.83 -6.57 -23.58
N GLN A 300 -15.65 -6.64 -22.99
CA GLN A 300 -14.45 -5.91 -23.42
C GLN A 300 -13.45 -6.84 -24.12
N ASP A 301 -13.87 -8.04 -24.52
CA ASP A 301 -13.03 -9.04 -25.17
C ASP A 301 -11.71 -9.35 -24.43
N PRO A 302 -11.73 -9.63 -23.10
CA PRO A 302 -10.51 -9.92 -22.35
C PRO A 302 -10.05 -11.37 -22.57
N ASP A 303 -8.74 -11.58 -22.68
CA ASP A 303 -8.15 -12.93 -22.62
C ASP A 303 -7.95 -13.38 -21.17
N ILE A 304 -7.51 -12.43 -20.33
CA ILE A 304 -7.13 -12.68 -18.93
C ILE A 304 -7.84 -11.67 -18.03
N ILE A 305 -8.48 -12.18 -16.98
CA ILE A 305 -9.16 -11.39 -15.98
C ILE A 305 -8.54 -11.66 -14.61
N MET A 306 -8.10 -10.61 -13.92
CA MET A 306 -7.73 -10.70 -12.50
C MET A 306 -8.76 -10.02 -11.63
N ILE A 307 -9.26 -10.75 -10.64
CA ILE A 307 -10.20 -10.23 -9.64
C ILE A 307 -9.45 -10.17 -8.32
N GLY A 308 -9.26 -8.97 -7.76
CA GLY A 308 -8.48 -8.75 -6.54
C GLY A 308 -8.83 -9.74 -5.43
N GLU A 309 -10.12 -10.03 -5.24
CA GLU A 309 -10.60 -11.10 -4.38
C GLU A 309 -12.05 -11.48 -4.69
N ILE A 310 -12.44 -12.71 -4.36
CA ILE A 310 -13.82 -13.18 -4.41
C ILE A 310 -14.40 -13.19 -2.99
N ARG A 311 -15.25 -12.21 -2.66
CA ARG A 311 -15.85 -12.06 -1.32
C ARG A 311 -17.26 -12.66 -1.22
N ASP A 312 -18.02 -12.58 -2.30
CA ASP A 312 -19.45 -12.88 -2.38
C ASP A 312 -19.79 -13.90 -3.47
N GLU A 313 -21.01 -14.45 -3.36
CA GLU A 313 -21.54 -15.47 -4.27
C GLU A 313 -21.69 -14.96 -5.70
N GLU A 314 -22.11 -13.72 -5.88
CA GLU A 314 -22.34 -13.13 -7.20
C GLU A 314 -21.03 -13.07 -8.01
N THR A 315 -19.98 -12.53 -7.41
CA THR A 315 -18.64 -12.46 -7.99
C THR A 315 -18.09 -13.86 -8.25
N ALA A 316 -18.27 -14.80 -7.31
CA ALA A 316 -17.83 -16.18 -7.46
C ALA A 316 -18.47 -16.86 -8.68
N GLN A 317 -19.80 -16.74 -8.84
CA GLN A 317 -20.54 -17.32 -9.96
C GLN A 317 -20.07 -16.77 -11.31
N ILE A 318 -19.89 -15.45 -11.41
CA ILE A 318 -19.46 -14.82 -12.66
C ILE A 318 -18.01 -15.23 -12.99
N ALA A 319 -17.12 -15.22 -12.01
CA ALA A 319 -15.72 -15.62 -12.18
C ALA A 319 -15.60 -17.07 -12.65
N THR A 320 -16.37 -17.99 -12.05
CA THR A 320 -16.41 -19.40 -12.45
C THR A 320 -16.94 -19.57 -13.87
N ARG A 321 -18.02 -18.86 -14.24
CA ARG A 321 -18.55 -18.91 -15.62
C ARG A 321 -17.53 -18.39 -16.63
N ALA A 322 -16.89 -17.25 -16.36
CA ALA A 322 -15.85 -16.69 -17.22
C ALA A 322 -14.72 -17.70 -17.46
N ALA A 323 -14.26 -18.38 -16.39
CA ALA A 323 -13.24 -19.42 -16.46
C ALA A 323 -13.67 -20.67 -17.26
N GLN A 324 -14.97 -20.96 -17.33
CA GLN A 324 -15.55 -22.03 -18.15
C GLN A 324 -15.70 -21.61 -19.61
N THR A 325 -15.95 -20.32 -19.87
CA THR A 325 -16.26 -19.76 -21.20
C THR A 325 -15.06 -19.04 -21.81
N GLY A 326 -13.88 -19.66 -21.82
CA GLY A 326 -12.76 -19.17 -22.62
C GLY A 326 -11.81 -18.14 -21.99
N HIS A 327 -11.98 -17.77 -20.71
CA HIS A 327 -11.11 -16.78 -20.07
C HIS A 327 -10.18 -17.42 -19.05
N LEU A 328 -8.94 -16.92 -18.95
CA LEU A 328 -8.08 -17.22 -17.80
C LEU A 328 -8.40 -16.25 -16.67
N VAL A 329 -8.88 -16.77 -15.55
CA VAL A 329 -9.28 -16.00 -14.37
C VAL A 329 -8.29 -16.24 -13.23
N LEU A 330 -7.71 -15.16 -12.72
CA LEU A 330 -6.87 -15.15 -11.54
C LEU A 330 -7.60 -14.45 -10.40
N SER A 331 -7.62 -15.04 -9.20
CA SER A 331 -8.23 -14.36 -8.07
C SER A 331 -7.64 -14.77 -6.73
N THR A 332 -8.03 -14.05 -5.67
CA THR A 332 -7.65 -14.38 -4.30
C THR A 332 -8.82 -14.74 -3.39
N LEU A 333 -8.50 -15.51 -2.35
CA LEU A 333 -9.36 -15.81 -1.22
C LEU A 333 -8.62 -15.59 0.09
N HIS A 334 -9.37 -15.45 1.18
CA HIS A 334 -8.85 -15.33 2.54
C HIS A 334 -9.09 -16.62 3.33
N THR A 335 -8.43 -17.70 2.93
CA THR A 335 -8.50 -19.00 3.62
C THR A 335 -7.11 -19.48 4.08
N ASN A 336 -7.08 -20.50 4.94
CA ASN A 336 -5.85 -20.93 5.59
C ASN A 336 -5.02 -21.92 4.76
N CYS A 337 -5.70 -22.79 4.00
CA CYS A 337 -5.09 -23.83 3.19
C CYS A 337 -5.83 -23.99 1.86
N THR A 338 -5.26 -24.79 0.96
CA THR A 338 -5.81 -25.04 -0.38
C THR A 338 -7.19 -25.69 -0.34
N LEU A 339 -7.41 -26.69 0.53
CA LEU A 339 -8.69 -27.36 0.69
C LEU A 339 -9.79 -26.40 1.18
N SER A 340 -9.49 -25.58 2.19
CA SER A 340 -10.44 -24.58 2.70
C SER A 340 -10.84 -23.53 1.65
N ALA A 341 -10.00 -23.29 0.63
CA ALA A 341 -10.37 -22.42 -0.49
C ALA A 341 -11.45 -23.05 -1.38
N ILE A 342 -11.40 -24.37 -1.59
CA ILE A 342 -12.42 -25.12 -2.33
C ILE A 342 -13.74 -25.11 -1.56
N ASP A 343 -13.69 -25.35 -0.26
CA ASP A 343 -14.87 -25.27 0.61
C ASP A 343 -15.46 -23.85 0.61
N ARG A 344 -14.61 -22.83 0.65
CA ARG A 344 -15.06 -21.43 0.58
C ARG A 344 -15.77 -21.12 -0.74
N MET A 345 -15.24 -21.57 -1.88
CA MET A 345 -15.94 -21.41 -3.16
C MET A 345 -17.30 -22.12 -3.16
N THR A 346 -17.39 -23.29 -2.51
CA THR A 346 -18.66 -24.02 -2.35
C THR A 346 -19.65 -23.27 -1.47
N GLN A 347 -19.19 -22.66 -0.37
CA GLN A 347 -20.00 -21.79 0.50
C GLN A 347 -20.48 -20.53 -0.22
N LEU A 348 -19.73 -20.05 -1.21
CA LEU A 348 -20.11 -18.96 -2.09
C LEU A 348 -21.00 -19.42 -3.27
N GLY A 349 -21.64 -20.59 -3.16
CA GLY A 349 -22.64 -21.07 -4.11
C GLY A 349 -22.07 -21.78 -5.34
N VAL A 350 -20.75 -21.90 -5.50
CA VAL A 350 -20.16 -22.58 -6.66
C VAL A 350 -20.12 -24.09 -6.44
N SER A 351 -20.81 -24.86 -7.28
CA SER A 351 -20.85 -26.32 -7.12
C SER A 351 -19.48 -26.97 -7.38
N LYS A 352 -19.22 -28.12 -6.74
CA LYS A 352 -18.01 -28.93 -6.99
C LYS A 352 -17.85 -29.32 -8.46
N SER A 353 -18.96 -29.58 -9.16
CA SER A 353 -18.94 -29.90 -10.60
C SER A 353 -18.43 -28.72 -11.44
N GLN A 354 -18.90 -27.51 -11.15
CA GLN A 354 -18.41 -26.30 -11.81
C GLN A 354 -16.92 -26.09 -11.53
N LEU A 355 -16.49 -26.19 -10.27
CA LEU A 355 -15.07 -26.06 -9.91
C LEU A 355 -14.20 -27.11 -10.60
N SER A 356 -14.62 -28.38 -10.62
CA SER A 356 -13.89 -29.48 -11.28
C SER A 356 -13.64 -29.19 -12.77
N SER A 357 -14.58 -28.53 -13.45
CA SER A 357 -14.46 -28.21 -14.87
C SER A 357 -13.45 -27.08 -15.19
N CYS A 358 -13.25 -26.11 -14.28
CA CYS A 358 -12.49 -24.90 -14.59
C CYS A 358 -11.29 -24.63 -13.69
N LEU A 359 -11.27 -25.13 -12.44
CA LEU A 359 -10.21 -24.86 -11.46
C LEU A 359 -8.92 -25.59 -11.87
N LYS A 360 -7.89 -24.82 -12.20
CA LYS A 360 -6.60 -25.33 -12.69
C LYS A 360 -5.60 -25.53 -11.57
N MET A 361 -5.59 -24.62 -10.60
CA MET A 361 -4.66 -24.61 -9.49
C MET A 361 -5.19 -23.78 -8.33
N VAL A 362 -4.91 -24.25 -7.10
CA VAL A 362 -5.08 -23.47 -5.87
C VAL A 362 -3.72 -23.39 -5.19
N ILE A 363 -3.30 -22.19 -4.81
CA ILE A 363 -2.03 -21.94 -4.11
C ILE A 363 -2.37 -21.28 -2.77
N ALA A 364 -2.10 -21.94 -1.66
CA ALA A 364 -2.06 -21.32 -0.34
C ALA A 364 -0.64 -20.83 -0.06
N GLN A 365 -0.53 -19.63 0.52
CA GLN A 365 0.78 -19.05 0.84
C GLN A 365 0.80 -18.33 2.18
N ARG A 366 2.00 -18.27 2.77
CA ARG A 366 2.37 -17.46 3.93
C ARG A 366 3.75 -16.85 3.69
N LEU A 367 4.05 -15.73 4.35
CA LEU A 367 5.39 -15.15 4.32
C LEU A 367 6.10 -15.45 5.64
N VAL A 368 7.32 -15.95 5.54
CA VAL A 368 8.26 -16.09 6.66
C VAL A 368 9.39 -15.08 6.49
N ARG A 369 9.90 -14.54 7.60
CA ARG A 369 11.08 -13.67 7.57
C ARG A 369 12.33 -14.47 7.25
N ARG A 370 13.23 -13.88 6.45
CA ARG A 370 14.52 -14.52 6.11
C ARG A 370 15.57 -14.23 7.16
N LEU A 371 16.37 -15.22 7.52
CA LEU A 371 17.55 -15.03 8.36
C LEU A 371 18.50 -14.03 7.71
N CYS A 372 19.06 -13.13 8.52
CA CYS A 372 19.99 -12.12 8.04
C CYS A 372 21.27 -12.79 7.51
N PRO A 373 21.64 -12.59 6.23
CA PRO A 373 22.82 -13.22 5.66
C PRO A 373 24.13 -12.77 6.33
N ASN A 374 24.16 -11.57 6.93
CA ASN A 374 25.36 -10.99 7.52
C ASN A 374 25.68 -11.52 8.92
N CYS A 375 24.67 -11.92 9.69
CA CYS A 375 24.83 -12.41 11.07
C CYS A 375 24.17 -13.76 11.32
N LYS A 376 23.90 -14.52 10.25
CA LYS A 376 23.54 -15.93 10.33
C LYS A 376 24.73 -16.73 10.86
N VAL A 377 24.48 -17.55 11.87
CA VAL A 377 25.49 -18.41 12.48
C VAL A 377 25.84 -19.54 11.52
N LYS A 378 27.15 -19.79 11.30
CA LYS A 378 27.64 -20.76 10.31
C LYS A 378 27.33 -22.22 10.65
N GLN A 379 27.17 -22.54 11.93
CA GLN A 379 26.92 -23.91 12.41
C GLN A 379 25.44 -24.05 12.82
N PRO A 380 24.63 -24.80 12.06
CA PRO A 380 23.26 -25.11 12.45
C PRO A 380 23.23 -26.17 13.56
N LYS A 381 22.16 -26.15 14.36
CA LYS A 381 21.87 -27.21 15.34
C LYS A 381 20.96 -28.24 14.69
N VAL A 382 21.21 -29.52 14.93
CA VAL A 382 20.28 -30.57 14.50
C VAL A 382 19.14 -30.64 15.52
N VAL A 383 17.92 -30.46 15.05
CA VAL A 383 16.70 -30.51 15.87
C VAL A 383 15.82 -31.64 15.36
N GLN A 384 15.40 -32.51 16.26
CA GLN A 384 14.42 -33.56 15.98
C GLN A 384 13.02 -32.98 16.19
N ILE A 385 12.19 -33.01 15.14
CA ILE A 385 10.80 -32.54 15.18
C ILE A 385 9.86 -33.71 15.47
N SER A 386 10.13 -34.88 14.88
CA SER A 386 9.40 -36.13 15.11
C SER A 386 10.32 -37.32 14.88
N GLU A 387 9.87 -38.54 15.18
CA GLU A 387 10.67 -39.77 15.05
C GLU A 387 11.36 -39.93 13.68
N ASN A 388 10.77 -39.36 12.62
CA ASN A 388 11.26 -39.48 11.24
C ASN A 388 11.72 -38.15 10.63
N ILE A 389 11.67 -37.03 11.36
CA ILE A 389 11.95 -35.70 10.80
C ILE A 389 12.98 -34.99 11.67
N SER A 390 14.18 -34.85 11.11
CA SER A 390 15.25 -34.03 11.66
C SER A 390 15.61 -32.91 10.69
N ILE A 391 15.91 -31.73 11.21
CA ILE A 391 16.29 -30.57 10.41
C ILE A 391 17.55 -29.91 10.95
N LYS A 392 18.26 -29.20 10.07
CA LYS A 392 19.31 -28.26 10.48
C LYS A 392 18.67 -26.92 10.79
N GLU A 393 18.50 -26.60 12.07
CA GLU A 393 18.02 -25.30 12.49
C GLU A 393 19.16 -24.28 12.55
N TRP A 394 18.97 -23.19 11.82
CA TRP A 394 19.89 -22.08 11.76
C TRP A 394 19.44 -20.95 12.68
N SER A 395 20.40 -20.15 13.16
CA SER A 395 20.13 -19.01 14.04
C SER A 395 20.87 -17.77 13.57
N SER A 396 20.51 -16.62 14.13
CA SER A 396 21.20 -15.35 13.89
C SER A 396 21.46 -14.63 15.19
N ALA A 397 22.64 -14.02 15.31
CA ALA A 397 23.05 -13.23 16.48
C ALA A 397 22.46 -11.81 16.49
N GLY A 398 21.88 -11.35 15.37
CA GLY A 398 21.51 -9.94 15.18
C GLY A 398 22.71 -9.06 14.79
N CYS A 399 22.44 -8.00 14.04
CA CYS A 399 23.41 -6.97 13.65
C CYS A 399 22.68 -5.67 13.31
N ASP A 400 23.41 -4.58 13.11
CA ASP A 400 22.82 -3.25 12.85
C ASP A 400 22.02 -3.16 11.54
N LEU A 401 22.21 -4.11 10.62
CA LEU A 401 21.55 -4.16 9.32
C LEU A 401 20.21 -4.92 9.35
N CYS A 402 19.92 -5.66 10.42
CA CYS A 402 18.75 -6.53 10.49
C CYS A 402 17.84 -6.19 11.67
N PHE A 403 16.64 -6.77 11.67
CA PHE A 403 15.70 -6.63 12.79
C PHE A 403 15.53 -7.96 13.49
N ALA A 404 16.10 -8.05 14.69
CA ALA A 404 16.08 -9.27 15.51
C ALA A 404 16.61 -10.51 14.77
N GLY A 405 17.66 -10.35 13.96
CA GLY A 405 18.28 -11.45 13.20
C GLY A 405 17.67 -11.73 11.83
N PHE A 406 16.67 -10.96 11.39
CA PHE A 406 15.97 -11.17 10.12
C PHE A 406 16.11 -9.99 9.15
N MET A 407 16.16 -10.31 7.85
CA MET A 407 16.25 -9.32 6.78
C MET A 407 15.44 -9.79 5.55
N GLY A 408 14.28 -9.17 5.35
CA GLY A 408 13.40 -9.50 4.23
C GLY A 408 12.51 -10.69 4.53
N ARG A 409 11.76 -11.12 3.52
CA ARG A 409 10.78 -12.21 3.61
C ARG A 409 10.89 -13.11 2.39
N THR A 410 10.47 -14.36 2.57
CA THR A 410 10.21 -15.32 1.51
C THR A 410 8.86 -15.95 1.77
N ALA A 411 8.28 -16.58 0.74
CA ALA A 411 7.02 -17.30 0.87
C ALA A 411 7.25 -18.78 1.13
N ILE A 412 6.30 -19.39 1.84
CA ILE A 412 6.08 -20.83 1.85
C ILE A 412 4.76 -21.11 1.13
N TYR A 413 4.72 -22.23 0.42
CA TYR A 413 3.62 -22.58 -0.47
C TYR A 413 3.07 -23.97 -0.19
N GLU A 414 1.76 -24.07 -0.34
CA GLU A 414 1.01 -25.31 -0.46
C GLU A 414 0.16 -25.17 -1.72
N TYR A 415 0.12 -26.18 -2.58
CA TYR A 415 -0.60 -26.07 -3.83
C TYR A 415 -1.26 -27.37 -4.25
N LEU A 416 -2.42 -27.22 -4.91
CA LEU A 416 -3.15 -28.31 -5.53
C LEU A 416 -3.22 -28.08 -7.03
N GLU A 417 -2.75 -29.08 -7.79
CA GLU A 417 -2.87 -29.10 -9.25
C GLU A 417 -4.14 -29.82 -9.69
N GLN A 418 -4.53 -29.63 -10.95
CA GLN A 418 -5.71 -30.23 -11.55
C GLN A 418 -5.86 -31.75 -11.33
N ASN A 419 -4.76 -32.52 -11.30
CA ASN A 419 -4.81 -33.96 -11.03
C ASN A 419 -5.20 -34.29 -9.58
N ALA A 420 -4.69 -33.52 -8.62
CA ALA A 420 -5.07 -33.67 -7.21
C ALA A 420 -6.51 -33.16 -6.99
N LEU A 421 -6.86 -32.05 -7.65
CA LEU A 421 -8.21 -31.48 -7.60
C LEU A 421 -9.27 -32.45 -8.13
N SER A 422 -9.03 -33.13 -9.26
CA SER A 422 -9.98 -34.12 -9.80
C SER A 422 -10.21 -35.26 -8.82
N GLN A 423 -9.16 -35.78 -8.17
CA GLN A 423 -9.29 -36.80 -7.13
C GLN A 423 -10.12 -36.30 -5.94
N ILE A 424 -9.89 -35.07 -5.47
CA ILE A 424 -10.64 -34.45 -4.37
C ILE A 424 -12.13 -34.27 -4.74
N PHE A 425 -12.44 -33.94 -5.99
CA PHE A 425 -13.82 -33.78 -6.42
C PHE A 425 -14.56 -35.11 -6.65
N HIS A 426 -13.84 -36.19 -6.98
CA HIS A 426 -14.42 -37.50 -7.26
C HIS A 426 -14.44 -38.46 -6.06
N CYS A 427 -13.54 -38.31 -5.09
CA CYS A 427 -13.47 -39.14 -3.90
C CYS A 427 -13.99 -38.40 -2.66
N GLU A 428 -14.99 -38.95 -1.96
CA GLU A 428 -15.48 -38.40 -0.68
C GLU A 428 -14.54 -38.65 0.52
N LYS A 429 -13.46 -39.45 0.35
CA LYS A 429 -12.53 -39.83 1.42
C LYS A 429 -11.12 -39.31 1.18
N ASN A 430 -10.55 -38.76 2.26
CA ASN A 430 -9.21 -38.20 2.49
C ASN A 430 -8.05 -38.89 1.74
N HIS A 431 -7.91 -38.68 0.44
CA HIS A 431 -6.63 -38.83 -0.27
C HIS A 431 -5.79 -37.57 -0.05
N THR A 432 -5.48 -37.27 1.21
CA THR A 432 -4.66 -36.11 1.64
C THR A 432 -3.16 -36.41 1.64
N ASN A 433 -2.74 -37.59 1.19
CA ASN A 433 -1.37 -38.06 1.41
C ASN A 433 -0.35 -37.59 0.36
N HIS A 434 -0.74 -36.90 -0.70
CA HIS A 434 0.13 -36.66 -1.87
C HIS A 434 0.19 -35.19 -2.33
N PHE A 435 0.18 -34.23 -1.40
CA PHE A 435 0.55 -32.86 -1.72
C PHE A 435 1.44 -32.24 -0.65
N GLN A 436 2.29 -31.31 -1.08
CA GLN A 436 3.22 -30.61 -0.20
C GLN A 436 2.46 -29.59 0.63
N THR A 437 2.51 -29.73 1.96
CA THR A 437 1.88 -28.79 2.91
C THR A 437 2.76 -27.56 3.16
N LEU A 438 2.16 -26.48 3.68
CA LEU A 438 2.90 -25.28 4.11
C LEU A 438 4.00 -25.62 5.12
N PHE A 439 3.74 -26.57 6.02
CA PHE A 439 4.72 -27.01 7.01
C PHE A 439 5.92 -27.68 6.35
N GLN A 440 5.69 -28.63 5.44
CA GLN A 440 6.76 -29.33 4.73
C GLN A 440 7.61 -28.38 3.88
N ASP A 441 7.00 -27.43 3.15
CA ASP A 441 7.73 -26.39 2.41
C ASP A 441 8.56 -25.50 3.35
N GLY A 442 7.99 -25.14 4.50
CA GLY A 442 8.71 -24.43 5.55
C GLY A 442 9.93 -25.18 6.10
N LEU A 443 9.83 -26.50 6.30
CA LEU A 443 10.97 -27.31 6.74
C LEU A 443 12.12 -27.30 5.73
N HIS A 444 11.83 -27.29 4.42
CA HIS A 444 12.86 -27.15 3.38
C HIS A 444 13.59 -25.79 3.45
N LEU A 445 12.85 -24.70 3.74
CA LEU A 445 13.44 -23.39 3.95
C LEU A 445 14.29 -23.33 5.23
N ILE A 446 13.91 -24.06 6.27
CA ILE A 446 14.71 -24.13 7.49
C ILE A 446 15.99 -24.92 7.22
N ASP A 447 15.94 -26.07 6.54
CA ASP A 447 17.14 -26.89 6.30
C ASP A 447 18.17 -26.15 5.41
N SER A 448 17.71 -25.38 4.42
CA SER A 448 18.54 -24.47 3.62
C SER A 448 19.01 -23.21 4.39
N GLY A 449 18.44 -22.98 5.57
CA GLY A 449 18.76 -21.89 6.48
C GLY A 449 18.26 -20.52 6.00
N GLU A 450 17.17 -20.51 5.27
CA GLU A 450 16.47 -19.29 4.89
C GLU A 450 15.63 -18.73 6.04
N THR A 451 15.10 -19.58 6.93
CA THR A 451 14.26 -19.18 8.07
C THR A 451 14.48 -20.05 9.31
N THR A 452 13.68 -19.87 10.37
CA THR A 452 13.75 -20.61 11.65
C THR A 452 12.44 -21.36 11.94
N LEU A 453 12.48 -22.36 12.84
CA LEU A 453 11.27 -23.07 13.28
C LEU A 453 10.27 -22.12 13.94
N GLN A 454 10.77 -21.23 14.80
CA GLN A 454 9.93 -20.23 15.48
C GLN A 454 9.12 -19.39 14.48
N GLU A 455 9.74 -18.98 13.37
CA GLU A 455 9.04 -18.20 12.36
C GLU A 455 8.01 -19.04 11.61
N LEU A 456 8.35 -20.27 11.24
CA LEU A 456 7.42 -21.21 10.61
C LEU A 456 6.18 -21.44 11.47
N TYR A 457 6.35 -21.80 12.74
CA TYR A 457 5.27 -22.03 13.69
C TYR A 457 4.37 -20.79 13.86
N SER A 458 4.97 -19.61 13.94
CA SER A 458 4.20 -18.36 14.10
C SER A 458 3.24 -18.06 12.94
N VAL A 459 3.53 -18.55 11.72
CA VAL A 459 2.72 -18.24 10.53
C VAL A 459 1.73 -19.34 10.16
N ILE A 460 2.02 -20.60 10.52
CA ILE A 460 1.12 -21.74 10.28
C ILE A 460 0.17 -22.01 11.46
N GLY A 461 0.48 -21.50 12.65
CA GLY A 461 -0.35 -21.68 13.85
C GLY A 461 -0.23 -23.07 14.50
N TYR A 462 0.72 -23.90 14.06
CA TYR A 462 1.16 -25.09 14.78
C TYR A 462 2.31 -24.66 15.68
N GLY A 463 2.11 -24.70 16.99
CA GLY A 463 3.11 -24.27 17.96
C GLY A 463 2.48 -24.27 19.32
N GLU A 464 2.49 -25.43 19.97
CA GLU A 464 2.47 -25.45 21.43
C GLU A 464 3.68 -24.63 21.94
N GLU A 465 3.45 -23.95 23.05
CA GLU A 465 4.38 -23.06 23.75
C GLU A 465 5.83 -23.58 23.72
N LEU A 466 6.71 -22.84 23.04
CA LEU A 466 8.17 -22.91 23.22
C LEU A 466 8.67 -21.63 23.87
#